data_AF-A0A8J7TLP1-F1
#
_entry.id   AF-A0A8J7TLP1-F1
#
_cell.length_a   1.000
_cell.length_b   1.000
_cell.length_c   1.000
_cell.angle_alpha   90.00
_cell.angle_beta   90.00
_cell.angle_gamma   90.00
#
_symmetry.space_group_name_H-M   'P 1'
#
loop_
_entity.id
_entity.type
_entity.pdbx_description
1 polymer ?
#
loop_
_entity_poly.entity_id
_entity_poly.type
_entity_poly.pdbx_seq_one_letter_code
_entity_poly.pdbx_strand_id
1 'polypeptide(L)'
;MRKRGSAMVMSIAVTVFLLVPLGIMALTFVRLMGSHHEQTSAIEAAALKVAQDLNKIVVEDPDLGYIGLSDYGPLGSATLAPDNFSLPVKSINTLTGTVRLDMIISDLLKDETMIALAEEDYKLLQPARQRLEAALKAAILPGGKGYDLDGNEIKPYDDAIAAYNSNQIRMNGGNSTLLVGSMKISLGVAEGLTTSTPIPQPPQYANLNKDMQEGGYYKAYIDIPYKNHSFVFAANSDNTCLIDPKDYKDDLPNLSYYLPSVVRCQAIQQMEFSGLGGNKETTQMSAAACAQPGAAPQLDLPKGSLAVTFPSGAVPDLSTLLMVLNNESIAKSPTDRTVSPKTGDYTPTALDRFSPRVLNFDHAPFGQLERLAFYDWIRRSGVAINIDSLFQGLNKPLSSQSTPHSNLFTIDKSGLTTLQILDVDADDTLCVSHNQWYAVSGQAFKASTKLLYDVYLRDFVYQPGKTKGGQHGGEPLPIVPGSGKPMASLATGLDENATSVISFAHGPGGGAKRPIYSQKSVAVEIRFRQR
;
A
#
# COMPACT_ATOMS: atom_id res chain seq x y z
N MET A 1 50.24 42.52 66.73
CA MET A 1 49.42 41.42 66.13
C MET A 1 48.18 41.86 65.32
N ARG A 2 47.91 43.15 65.06
CA ARG A 2 46.62 43.62 64.51
C ARG A 2 46.52 43.87 62.98
N LYS A 3 47.59 43.65 62.20
CA LYS A 3 47.62 43.93 60.74
C LYS A 3 47.33 42.71 59.82
N ARG A 4 47.23 41.48 60.35
CA ARG A 4 46.95 40.27 59.56
C ARG A 4 45.46 39.93 59.37
N GLY A 5 44.57 40.48 60.21
CA GLY A 5 43.12 40.23 60.11
C GLY A 5 42.43 40.94 58.94
N SER A 6 42.89 42.13 58.56
CA SER A 6 42.27 42.93 57.47
C SER A 6 42.44 42.30 56.09
N ALA A 7 43.61 41.71 55.81
CA ALA A 7 43.87 41.01 54.54
C ALA A 7 43.02 39.74 54.38
N MET A 8 42.79 39.00 55.47
CA MET A 8 41.94 37.79 55.46
C MET A 8 40.48 38.14 55.22
N VAL A 9 39.96 39.20 55.86
CA VAL A 9 38.58 39.68 55.65
C VAL A 9 38.38 40.16 54.21
N MET A 10 39.35 40.88 53.64
CA MET A 10 39.27 41.37 52.26
C MET A 10 39.32 40.22 51.24
N SER A 11 40.18 39.21 51.48
CA SER A 11 40.23 38.01 50.63
C SER A 11 38.90 37.24 50.67
N ILE A 12 38.32 37.03 51.85
CA ILE A 12 37.02 36.36 51.99
C ILE A 12 35.92 37.16 51.27
N ALA A 13 35.89 38.47 51.45
CA ALA A 13 34.90 39.34 50.81
C ALA A 13 34.99 39.28 49.28
N VAL A 14 36.20 39.34 48.71
CA VAL A 14 36.42 39.22 47.25
C VAL A 14 36.04 37.83 46.75
N THR A 15 36.41 36.77 47.46
CA THR A 15 36.04 35.40 47.08
C THR A 15 34.53 35.19 47.12
N VAL A 16 33.83 35.66 48.15
CA VAL A 16 32.36 35.60 48.23
C VAL A 16 31.72 36.45 47.13
N PHE A 17 32.23 37.65 46.87
CA PHE A 17 31.72 38.55 45.84
C PHE A 17 31.89 37.99 44.42
N LEU A 18 32.89 37.14 44.18
CA LEU A 18 33.06 36.46 42.89
C LEU A 18 32.27 35.15 42.81
N LEU A 19 32.32 34.32 43.86
CA LEU A 19 31.69 33.00 43.85
C LEU A 19 30.16 33.06 43.91
N VAL A 20 29.58 34.03 44.61
CA VAL A 20 28.10 34.13 44.72
C VAL A 20 27.46 34.47 43.37
N PRO A 21 27.89 35.51 42.62
CA PRO A 21 27.34 35.78 41.28
C PRO A 21 27.58 34.64 40.29
N LEU A 22 28.76 34.02 40.31
CA LEU A 22 29.06 32.84 39.48
C LEU A 22 28.15 31.66 39.82
N GLY A 23 27.90 31.40 41.10
CA GLY A 23 26.98 30.37 41.56
C GLY A 23 25.53 30.64 41.13
N ILE A 24 25.07 31.89 41.23
CA ILE A 24 23.74 32.30 40.76
C ILE A 24 23.64 32.11 39.24
N MET A 25 24.64 32.56 38.47
CA MET A 25 24.68 32.41 37.02
C MET A 25 24.71 30.93 36.60
N ALA A 26 25.50 30.09 37.28
CA ALA A 26 25.53 28.66 37.01
C ALA A 26 24.17 28.00 37.30
N LEU A 27 23.51 28.40 38.39
CA LEU A 27 22.19 27.88 38.75
C LEU A 27 21.10 28.31 37.76
N THR A 28 21.11 29.57 37.31
CA THR A 28 20.16 30.05 36.28
C THR A 28 20.43 29.40 34.93
N PHE A 29 21.70 29.19 34.56
CA PHE A 29 22.07 28.48 33.35
C PHE A 29 21.62 27.02 33.37
N VAL A 30 21.87 26.29 34.46
CA VAL A 30 21.40 24.89 34.60
C VAL A 30 19.89 24.81 34.56
N ARG A 31 19.17 25.74 35.20
CA ARG A 31 17.71 25.82 35.12
C ARG A 31 17.22 26.07 33.69
N LEU A 32 17.82 27.02 32.99
CA LEU A 32 17.46 27.33 31.60
C LEU A 32 17.72 26.13 30.67
N MET A 33 18.87 25.48 30.81
CA MET A 33 19.21 24.29 30.04
C MET A 33 18.29 23.11 30.35
N GLY A 34 17.95 22.89 31.63
CA GLY A 34 16.99 21.87 32.05
C GLY A 34 15.60 22.11 31.47
N SER A 35 15.12 23.35 31.53
CA SER A 35 13.86 23.78 30.92
C SER A 35 13.85 23.63 29.40
N HIS A 36 14.93 23.98 28.72
CA HIS A 36 15.06 23.78 27.28
C HIS A 36 14.97 22.28 26.94
N HIS A 37 15.70 21.43 27.66
CA HIS A 37 15.70 20.00 27.41
C HIS A 37 14.31 19.39 27.66
N GLU A 38 13.64 19.78 28.75
CA GLU A 38 12.26 19.38 29.05
C GLU A 38 11.32 19.74 27.88
N GLN A 39 11.39 20.97 27.38
CA GLN A 39 10.53 21.39 26.28
C GLN A 39 10.83 20.65 24.98
N THR A 40 12.12 20.47 24.65
CA THR A 40 12.55 19.75 23.45
C THR A 40 12.05 18.32 23.48
N SER A 41 12.25 17.59 24.57
CA SER A 41 11.77 16.21 24.69
C SER A 41 10.25 16.10 24.64
N ALA A 42 9.51 17.05 25.23
CA ALA A 42 8.06 17.06 25.18
C ALA A 42 7.52 17.31 23.75
N ILE A 43 8.12 18.24 22.98
CA ILE A 43 7.69 18.51 21.61
C ILE A 43 8.11 17.39 20.63
N GLU A 44 9.26 16.75 20.87
CA GLU A 44 9.70 15.57 20.12
C GLU A 44 8.73 14.39 20.31
N ALA A 45 8.30 14.13 21.55
CA ALA A 45 7.30 13.11 21.84
C ALA A 45 5.96 13.40 21.14
N ALA A 46 5.53 14.67 21.12
CA ALA A 46 4.33 15.08 20.40
C ALA A 46 4.46 14.85 18.88
N ALA A 47 5.59 15.24 18.27
CA ALA A 47 5.85 15.03 16.84
C ALA A 47 5.87 13.54 16.46
N LEU A 48 6.55 12.71 17.26
CA LEU A 48 6.58 11.26 17.06
C LEU A 48 5.18 10.63 17.17
N LYS A 49 4.39 11.04 18.17
CA LYS A 49 3.03 10.53 18.36
C LYS A 49 2.13 10.85 17.17
N VAL A 50 2.15 12.09 16.70
CA VAL A 50 1.39 12.49 15.50
C VAL A 50 1.83 11.69 14.28
N ALA A 51 3.14 11.53 14.05
CA ALA A 51 3.64 10.75 12.92
C ALA A 51 3.22 9.26 12.99
N GLN A 52 3.18 8.66 14.19
CA GLN A 52 2.63 7.31 14.40
C GLN A 52 1.13 7.24 14.12
N ASP A 53 0.38 8.26 14.52
CA ASP A 53 -1.07 8.31 14.36
C ASP A 53 -1.47 8.49 12.90
N LEU A 54 -0.80 9.39 12.17
CA LEU A 54 -1.02 9.57 10.73
C LEU A 54 -0.71 8.31 9.94
N ASN A 55 0.29 7.53 10.36
CA ASN A 55 0.62 6.27 9.72
C ASN A 55 -0.51 5.23 9.77
N LYS A 56 -1.36 5.32 10.79
CA LYS A 56 -2.49 4.40 10.99
C LYS A 56 -3.76 4.83 10.26
N ILE A 57 -3.83 6.07 9.77
CA ILE A 57 -5.01 6.57 9.08
C ILE A 57 -5.19 5.82 7.76
N VAL A 58 -6.39 5.26 7.58
CA VAL A 58 -6.81 4.54 6.37
C VAL A 58 -7.93 5.29 5.69
N VAL A 59 -7.88 5.39 4.36
CA VAL A 59 -8.91 6.00 3.53
C VAL A 59 -9.39 4.98 2.50
N GLU A 60 -10.71 4.90 2.27
CA GLU A 60 -11.27 4.09 1.19
C GLU A 60 -11.24 4.87 -0.13
N ASP A 61 -10.51 4.34 -1.11
CA ASP A 61 -10.53 4.76 -2.51
C ASP A 61 -11.50 3.87 -3.30
N PRO A 62 -12.40 4.44 -4.12
CA PRO A 62 -13.35 3.64 -4.90
C PRO A 62 -12.69 2.75 -5.96
N ASP A 63 -11.51 3.12 -6.46
CA ASP A 63 -10.80 2.48 -7.57
C ASP A 63 -9.59 1.65 -7.12
N LEU A 64 -8.91 2.07 -6.04
CA LEU A 64 -7.70 1.42 -5.54
C LEU A 64 -7.89 0.66 -4.21
N GLY A 65 -9.09 0.72 -3.62
CA GLY A 65 -9.40 0.10 -2.34
C GLY A 65 -8.87 0.90 -1.14
N TYR A 66 -8.53 0.24 -0.04
CA TYR A 66 -8.04 0.94 1.13
C TYR A 66 -6.59 1.41 0.94
N ILE A 67 -6.36 2.71 1.15
CA ILE A 67 -5.07 3.37 0.99
C ILE A 67 -4.62 4.03 2.29
N GLY A 68 -3.30 4.10 2.49
CA GLY A 68 -2.68 4.76 3.64
C GLY A 68 -1.22 5.15 3.39
N LEU A 69 -0.52 5.61 4.43
CA LEU A 69 0.93 5.85 4.36
C LEU A 69 1.74 4.54 4.40
N SER A 70 1.19 3.51 5.03
CA SER A 70 1.81 2.17 5.15
C SER A 70 0.93 1.06 4.60
N ASP A 71 1.57 -0.04 4.24
CA ASP A 71 0.88 -1.29 3.89
C ASP A 71 0.44 -2.01 5.16
N TYR A 72 -0.83 -2.42 5.22
CA TYR A 72 -1.36 -3.26 6.28
C TYR A 72 -1.95 -4.54 5.70
N GLY A 73 -1.72 -5.64 6.40
CA GLY A 73 -2.38 -6.90 6.09
C GLY A 73 -3.91 -6.82 6.27
N PRO A 74 -4.65 -7.83 5.80
CA PRO A 74 -6.10 -7.95 5.89
C PRO A 74 -6.49 -8.40 7.30
N LEU A 75 -6.29 -7.50 8.26
CA LEU A 75 -6.56 -7.70 9.68
C LEU A 75 -7.65 -6.77 10.21
N GLY A 76 -7.97 -5.72 9.45
CA GLY A 76 -8.86 -4.67 9.91
C GLY A 76 -10.30 -5.13 10.00
N SER A 77 -10.93 -4.81 11.13
CA SER A 77 -12.36 -5.04 11.35
C SER A 77 -13.24 -4.02 10.62
N ALA A 78 -12.70 -2.86 10.22
CA ALA A 78 -13.41 -1.86 9.41
C ALA A 78 -13.07 -1.93 7.91
N THR A 79 -11.95 -2.57 7.54
CA THR A 79 -11.54 -2.74 6.14
C THR A 79 -12.16 -3.99 5.52
N LEU A 80 -13.49 -4.09 5.48
CA LEU A 80 -14.18 -5.31 5.05
C LEU A 80 -14.62 -5.28 3.58
N ALA A 81 -14.42 -6.40 2.89
CA ALA A 81 -15.13 -6.72 1.65
C ALA A 81 -16.62 -7.00 1.95
N PRO A 82 -17.51 -6.93 0.93
CA PRO A 82 -18.92 -7.24 1.10
C PRO A 82 -19.22 -8.67 1.59
N ASP A 83 -18.32 -9.63 1.37
CA ASP A 83 -18.40 -10.98 1.94
C ASP A 83 -17.88 -11.11 3.39
N ASN A 84 -17.62 -9.99 4.08
CA ASN A 84 -17.16 -9.90 5.47
C ASN A 84 -15.74 -10.43 5.75
N PHE A 85 -14.91 -10.63 4.73
CA PHE A 85 -13.47 -10.82 4.94
C PHE A 85 -12.73 -9.49 4.95
N SER A 86 -11.66 -9.41 5.74
CA SER A 86 -10.80 -8.23 5.75
C SER A 86 -10.05 -8.09 4.42
N LEU A 87 -9.95 -6.85 3.96
CA LEU A 87 -9.16 -6.40 2.82
C LEU A 87 -7.87 -5.75 3.32
N PRO A 88 -6.78 -5.86 2.54
CA PRO A 88 -5.54 -5.19 2.85
C PRO A 88 -5.63 -3.69 2.61
N VAL A 89 -4.74 -2.94 3.27
CA VAL A 89 -4.49 -1.53 3.00
C VAL A 89 -3.18 -1.42 2.26
N LYS A 90 -3.16 -0.70 1.14
CA LYS A 90 -1.94 -0.46 0.36
C LYS A 90 -1.37 0.93 0.68
N SER A 91 -0.06 1.02 0.87
CA SER A 91 0.64 2.29 0.95
C SER A 91 0.54 3.01 -0.39
N ILE A 92 0.37 4.33 -0.34
CA ILE A 92 0.46 5.18 -1.52
C ILE A 92 1.81 5.05 -2.24
N ASN A 93 2.90 4.80 -1.51
CA ASN A 93 4.21 4.57 -2.12
C ASN A 93 4.26 3.22 -2.83
N THR A 94 3.67 2.17 -2.24
CA THR A 94 3.54 0.85 -2.87
C THR A 94 2.69 0.92 -4.14
N LEU A 95 1.59 1.66 -4.14
CA LEU A 95 0.77 1.92 -5.33
C LEU A 95 1.57 2.69 -6.40
N THR A 96 2.26 3.76 -6.00
CA THR A 96 3.11 4.56 -6.90
C THR A 96 4.20 3.72 -7.55
N GLY A 97 4.90 2.89 -6.77
CA GLY A 97 5.93 1.99 -7.27
C GLY A 97 5.36 0.90 -8.17
N THR A 98 4.18 0.37 -7.86
CA THR A 98 3.52 -0.66 -8.66
C THR A 98 3.15 -0.11 -10.03
N VAL A 99 2.49 1.05 -10.11
CA VAL A 99 2.15 1.69 -11.38
C VAL A 99 3.40 1.95 -12.23
N ARG A 100 4.48 2.45 -11.60
CA ARG A 100 5.75 2.68 -12.29
C ARG A 100 6.37 1.37 -12.82
N LEU A 101 6.36 0.31 -12.02
CA LEU A 101 6.85 -1.02 -12.41
C LEU A 101 6.02 -1.60 -13.56
N ASP A 102 4.70 -1.50 -13.48
CA ASP A 102 3.78 -1.98 -14.50
C ASP A 102 3.99 -1.25 -15.83
N MET A 103 4.24 0.07 -15.81
CA MET A 103 4.64 0.81 -17.01
C MET A 103 5.95 0.29 -17.62
N ILE A 104 6.94 -0.05 -16.78
CA ILE A 104 8.22 -0.61 -17.25
C ILE A 104 8.00 -1.99 -17.88
N ILE A 105 7.27 -2.88 -17.22
CA ILE A 105 6.99 -4.23 -17.73
C ILE A 105 6.22 -4.16 -19.05
N SER A 106 5.22 -3.29 -19.13
CA SER A 106 4.40 -3.09 -20.34
C SER A 106 5.24 -2.60 -21.52
N ASP A 107 6.18 -1.69 -21.28
CA ASP A 107 7.12 -1.20 -22.30
C ASP A 107 8.11 -2.28 -22.76
N LEU A 108 8.64 -3.07 -21.83
CA LEU A 108 9.54 -4.18 -22.14
C LEU A 108 8.85 -5.26 -22.98
N LEU A 109 7.57 -5.52 -22.70
CA LEU A 109 6.73 -6.43 -23.50
C LEU A 109 6.30 -5.83 -24.84
N LYS A 110 6.39 -4.50 -25.01
CA LYS A 110 5.89 -3.75 -26.17
C LYS A 110 4.41 -4.02 -26.44
N ASP A 111 3.63 -4.16 -25.37
CA ASP A 111 2.21 -4.48 -25.46
C ASP A 111 1.37 -3.21 -25.28
N GLU A 112 0.74 -2.75 -26.38
CA GLU A 112 -0.06 -1.52 -26.38
C GLU A 112 -1.24 -1.56 -25.41
N THR A 113 -1.82 -2.74 -25.18
CA THR A 113 -2.95 -2.90 -24.25
C THR A 113 -2.47 -2.71 -22.82
N MET A 114 -1.36 -3.34 -22.45
CA MET A 114 -0.78 -3.18 -21.11
C MET A 114 -0.26 -1.75 -20.87
N ILE A 115 0.29 -1.09 -21.90
CA ILE A 115 0.68 0.31 -21.81
C ILE A 115 -0.54 1.20 -21.49
N ALA A 116 -1.65 1.03 -22.21
CA ALA A 116 -2.87 1.78 -21.96
C ALA A 116 -3.45 1.53 -20.55
N LEU A 117 -3.35 0.29 -20.04
CA LEU A 117 -3.76 -0.05 -18.68
C LEU A 117 -2.89 0.64 -17.62
N ALA A 118 -1.56 0.62 -17.80
CA ALA A 118 -0.64 1.30 -16.88
C ALA A 118 -0.83 2.82 -16.87
N GLU A 119 -1.14 3.42 -18.02
CA GLU A 119 -1.51 4.84 -18.10
C GLU A 119 -2.82 5.16 -17.36
N GLU A 120 -3.82 4.27 -17.43
CA GLU A 120 -5.07 4.42 -16.71
C GLU A 120 -4.84 4.34 -15.19
N ASP A 121 -4.06 3.37 -14.71
CA ASP A 121 -3.76 3.25 -13.29
C ASP A 121 -2.97 4.46 -12.76
N TYR A 122 -2.10 5.07 -13.57
CA TYR A 122 -1.47 6.35 -13.23
C TYR A 122 -2.49 7.48 -13.05
N LYS A 123 -3.53 7.55 -13.91
CA LYS A 123 -4.61 8.54 -13.77
C LYS A 123 -5.45 8.29 -12.52
N LEU A 124 -5.66 7.04 -12.12
CA LEU A 124 -6.39 6.66 -10.91
C LEU A 124 -5.58 6.93 -9.63
N LEU A 125 -4.25 6.81 -9.69
CA LEU A 125 -3.35 7.10 -8.56
C LEU A 125 -3.41 8.57 -8.11
N GLN A 126 -3.55 9.51 -9.04
CA GLN A 126 -3.55 10.94 -8.71
C GLN A 126 -4.69 11.39 -7.78
N PRO A 127 -5.98 11.10 -8.07
CA PRO A 127 -7.06 11.41 -7.14
C PRO A 127 -6.97 10.61 -5.84
N ALA A 128 -6.44 9.38 -5.86
CA ALA A 128 -6.21 8.58 -4.65
C ALA A 128 -5.27 9.31 -3.68
N ARG A 129 -4.12 9.77 -4.20
CA ARG A 129 -3.16 10.58 -3.46
C ARG A 129 -3.80 11.83 -2.87
N GLN A 130 -4.59 12.56 -3.65
CA GLN A 130 -5.28 13.78 -3.20
C GLN A 130 -6.29 13.51 -2.08
N ARG A 131 -7.04 12.39 -2.14
CA ARG A 131 -7.96 12.00 -1.07
C ARG A 131 -7.22 11.66 0.22
N LEU A 132 -6.11 10.93 0.13
CA LEU A 132 -5.26 10.65 1.28
C LEU A 132 -4.66 11.94 1.87
N GLU A 133 -4.12 12.81 1.03
CA GLU A 133 -3.58 14.11 1.44
C GLU A 133 -4.61 14.96 2.19
N ALA A 134 -5.83 15.07 1.64
CA ALA A 134 -6.92 15.80 2.26
C ALA A 134 -7.31 15.21 3.63
N ALA A 135 -7.36 13.88 3.74
CA ALA A 135 -7.66 13.20 4.99
C ALA A 135 -6.58 13.46 6.06
N LEU A 136 -5.30 13.36 5.71
CA LEU A 136 -4.19 13.61 6.63
C LEU A 136 -4.18 15.08 7.10
N LYS A 137 -4.37 16.04 6.17
CA LYS A 137 -4.45 17.47 6.49
C LYS A 137 -5.64 17.78 7.39
N ALA A 138 -6.79 17.15 7.18
CA ALA A 138 -7.96 17.33 8.02
C ALA A 138 -7.76 16.73 9.43
N ALA A 139 -7.05 15.61 9.55
CA ALA A 139 -6.84 14.92 10.81
C ALA A 139 -5.94 15.68 11.79
N ILE A 140 -4.97 16.46 11.31
CA ILE A 140 -4.04 17.22 12.18
C ILE A 140 -4.60 18.53 12.75
N LEU A 141 -5.78 18.96 12.30
CA LEU A 141 -6.40 20.19 12.79
C LEU A 141 -6.99 19.99 14.20
N PRO A 142 -7.17 21.05 15.00
CA PRO A 142 -7.88 20.96 16.28
C PRO A 142 -9.28 20.36 16.12
N GLY A 143 -9.58 19.26 16.83
CA GLY A 143 -10.83 18.50 16.68
C GLY A 143 -10.93 17.67 15.39
N GLY A 144 -9.88 17.68 14.55
CA GLY A 144 -9.72 16.82 13.40
C GLY A 144 -9.56 15.36 13.80
N LYS A 145 -9.96 14.45 12.91
CA LYS A 145 -9.93 13.01 13.15
C LYS A 145 -9.66 12.21 11.90
N GLY A 146 -9.08 11.03 12.09
CA GLY A 146 -8.99 9.95 11.12
C GLY A 146 -9.52 8.65 11.69
N TYR A 147 -9.48 7.58 10.89
CA TYR A 147 -9.86 6.24 11.33
C TYR A 147 -8.75 5.24 11.01
N ASP A 148 -8.51 4.30 11.91
CA ASP A 148 -7.59 3.20 11.67
C ASP A 148 -8.25 2.04 10.90
N LEU A 149 -7.48 0.98 10.67
CA LEU A 149 -7.94 -0.25 10.02
C LEU A 149 -9.09 -0.97 10.75
N ASP A 150 -9.28 -0.68 12.04
CA ASP A 150 -10.37 -1.21 12.87
C ASP A 150 -11.55 -0.24 13.00
N GLY A 151 -11.45 0.93 12.39
CA GLY A 151 -12.48 1.98 12.46
C GLY A 151 -12.44 2.76 13.77
N ASN A 152 -11.40 2.60 14.59
CA ASN A 152 -11.21 3.42 15.78
C ASN A 152 -10.82 4.84 15.36
N GLU A 153 -11.38 5.80 16.08
CA GLU A 153 -11.07 7.21 15.87
C GLU A 153 -9.64 7.53 16.32
N ILE A 154 -8.86 8.14 15.44
CA ILE A 154 -7.53 8.68 15.73
C ILE A 154 -7.64 10.20 15.77
N LYS A 155 -7.12 10.84 16.82
CA LYS A 155 -7.15 12.30 17.00
C LYS A 155 -5.74 12.85 17.16
N PRO A 156 -4.97 12.99 16.06
CA PRO A 156 -3.55 13.34 16.14
C PRO A 156 -3.28 14.61 16.95
N TYR A 157 -4.14 15.63 16.86
CA TYR A 157 -3.98 16.87 17.62
C TYR A 157 -4.11 16.67 19.13
N ASP A 158 -5.14 15.94 19.57
CA ASP A 158 -5.40 15.68 20.99
C ASP A 158 -4.33 14.73 21.56
N ASP A 159 -3.95 13.72 20.78
CA ASP A 159 -2.89 12.78 21.07
C ASP A 159 -1.51 13.47 21.20
N ALA A 160 -1.23 14.50 20.39
CA ALA A 160 -0.03 15.32 20.50
C ALA A 160 0.02 16.08 21.83
N ILE A 161 -1.11 16.68 22.25
CA ILE A 161 -1.21 17.38 23.53
C ILE A 161 -1.01 16.41 24.69
N ALA A 162 -1.62 15.23 24.61
CA ALA A 162 -1.46 14.18 25.63
C ALA A 162 0.01 13.74 25.75
N ALA A 163 0.67 13.44 24.62
CA ALA A 163 2.08 13.04 24.58
C ALA A 163 3.04 14.15 25.04
N TYR A 164 2.73 15.41 24.73
CA TYR A 164 3.47 16.57 25.23
C TYR A 164 3.40 16.65 26.75
N ASN A 165 2.18 16.57 27.31
CA ASN A 165 1.94 16.69 28.74
C ASN A 165 2.49 15.49 29.54
N SER A 166 2.53 14.28 28.96
CA SER A 166 3.08 13.09 29.64
C SER A 166 4.61 13.10 29.76
N ASN A 167 5.31 13.91 28.95
CA ASN A 167 6.77 13.99 28.91
C ASN A 167 7.35 15.26 29.57
N GLN A 168 6.57 15.95 30.40
CA GLN A 168 7.06 17.07 31.21
C GLN A 168 7.90 16.57 32.39
N ILE A 169 9.22 16.51 32.20
CA ILE A 169 10.18 16.20 33.27
C ILE A 169 10.46 17.46 34.09
N ARG A 170 9.83 17.58 35.27
CA ARG A 170 9.95 18.75 36.15
C ARG A 170 11.32 18.82 36.85
N MET A 171 12.35 19.31 36.17
CA MET A 171 13.69 19.45 36.77
C MET A 171 13.83 20.69 37.66
N ASN A 172 12.98 21.70 37.48
CA ASN A 172 13.17 23.03 38.09
C ASN A 172 12.29 23.33 39.32
N GLY A 173 11.43 22.40 39.76
CA GLY A 173 10.54 22.60 40.92
C GLY A 173 9.48 23.71 40.77
N GLY A 174 9.46 24.43 39.64
CA GLY A 174 8.46 25.43 39.26
C GLY A 174 7.30 24.83 38.47
N ASN A 175 6.23 25.63 38.26
CA ASN A 175 5.11 25.22 37.43
C ASN A 175 5.46 25.44 35.96
N SER A 176 5.41 24.38 35.16
CA SER A 176 5.66 24.41 33.73
C SER A 176 4.42 23.88 33.02
N THR A 177 3.81 24.68 32.15
CA THR A 177 2.54 24.34 31.52
C THR A 177 2.55 24.72 30.04
N LEU A 178 1.92 23.88 29.21
CA LEU A 178 1.64 24.21 27.82
C LEU A 178 0.66 25.39 27.77
N LEU A 179 0.97 26.43 27.00
CA LEU A 179 0.01 27.50 26.76
C LEU A 179 -1.16 26.95 25.94
N VAL A 180 -2.37 27.00 26.48
CA VAL A 180 -3.58 26.47 25.82
C VAL A 180 -3.76 27.10 24.44
N GLY A 181 -3.96 26.26 23.42
CA GLY A 181 -4.10 26.69 22.02
C GLY A 181 -2.79 27.06 21.31
N SER A 182 -1.62 26.92 21.96
CA SER A 182 -0.34 27.20 21.32
C SER A 182 0.20 26.05 20.45
N MET A 183 -0.32 24.83 20.61
CA MET A 183 0.07 23.67 19.82
C MET A 183 -0.38 23.85 18.37
N LYS A 184 0.58 23.79 17.45
CA LYS A 184 0.37 23.81 16.00
C LYS A 184 1.04 22.60 15.38
N ILE A 185 0.29 21.91 14.51
CA ILE A 185 0.77 20.78 13.74
C ILE A 185 0.68 21.18 12.27
N SER A 186 1.74 20.92 11.51
CA SER A 186 1.76 21.09 10.05
C SER A 186 2.34 19.85 9.38
N LEU A 187 1.91 19.61 8.14
CA LEU A 187 2.50 18.59 7.27
C LEU A 187 3.36 19.28 6.22
N GLY A 188 4.53 18.72 5.97
CA GLY A 188 5.47 19.19 4.98
C GLY A 188 6.35 18.06 4.48
N VAL A 189 7.57 18.41 4.13
CA VAL A 189 8.56 17.54 3.48
C VAL A 189 9.93 17.75 4.12
N ALA A 190 10.86 16.84 3.89
CA ALA A 190 12.27 17.07 4.18
C ALA A 190 13.15 16.43 3.11
N GLU A 191 14.20 17.14 2.70
CA GLU A 191 15.11 16.65 1.65
C GLU A 191 16.07 15.58 2.18
N GLY A 192 16.56 14.72 1.28
CA GLY A 192 17.54 13.68 1.63
C GLY A 192 16.94 12.46 2.35
N LEU A 193 15.61 12.37 2.46
CA LEU A 193 14.94 11.20 3.00
C LEU A 193 14.77 10.09 1.96
N THR A 194 14.69 8.86 2.46
CA THR A 194 14.50 7.64 1.66
C THR A 194 13.19 6.96 2.07
N THR A 195 12.63 6.17 1.16
CA THR A 195 11.40 5.41 1.39
C THR A 195 11.69 3.96 1.75
N SER A 196 10.67 3.23 2.19
CA SER A 196 10.68 1.77 2.31
C SER A 196 10.25 1.04 1.02
N THR A 197 10.02 1.76 -0.09
CA THR A 197 9.54 1.16 -1.34
C THR A 197 10.72 0.74 -2.22
N PRO A 198 10.88 -0.57 -2.50
CA PRO A 198 12.02 -1.07 -3.25
C PRO A 198 11.96 -0.61 -4.71
N ILE A 199 13.13 -0.42 -5.31
CA ILE A 199 13.24 -0.21 -6.74
C ILE A 199 13.03 -1.54 -7.49
N PRO A 200 12.62 -1.50 -8.77
CA PRO A 200 12.46 -2.67 -9.61
C PRO A 200 13.66 -3.61 -9.57
N GLN A 201 13.39 -4.91 -9.49
CA GLN A 201 14.41 -5.94 -9.49
C GLN A 201 14.45 -6.67 -10.83
N PRO A 202 15.64 -6.98 -11.37
CA PRO A 202 16.94 -6.45 -10.95
C PRO A 202 17.11 -4.94 -11.20
N PRO A 203 18.04 -4.25 -10.50
CA PRO A 203 18.18 -2.80 -10.54
C PRO A 203 18.39 -2.19 -11.93
N GLN A 204 18.89 -2.97 -12.90
CA GLN A 204 19.07 -2.48 -14.28
C GLN A 204 17.78 -1.99 -14.94
N TYR A 205 16.62 -2.52 -14.52
CA TYR A 205 15.33 -2.12 -15.08
C TYR A 205 14.72 -0.90 -14.39
N ALA A 206 15.26 -0.48 -13.25
CA ALA A 206 14.73 0.64 -12.50
C ALA A 206 14.82 1.96 -13.29
N ASN A 207 15.79 2.08 -14.21
CA ASN A 207 16.08 3.27 -15.00
C ASN A 207 16.28 4.51 -14.11
N LEU A 208 17.12 4.38 -13.07
CA LEU A 208 17.34 5.39 -12.04
C LEU A 208 18.78 5.87 -12.02
N ASN A 209 18.95 7.19 -11.85
CA ASN A 209 20.23 7.77 -11.49
C ASN A 209 20.57 7.48 -10.01
N LYS A 210 21.84 7.61 -9.63
CA LYS A 210 22.30 7.32 -8.24
C LYS A 210 21.70 8.26 -7.19
N ASP A 211 21.35 9.47 -7.57
CA ASP A 211 20.71 10.46 -6.72
C ASP A 211 19.23 10.15 -6.46
N MET A 212 18.59 9.31 -7.29
CA MET A 212 17.17 8.97 -7.19
C MET A 212 16.85 7.79 -6.28
N GLN A 213 17.87 7.13 -5.76
CA GLN A 213 17.75 5.92 -4.95
C GLN A 213 18.77 5.92 -3.82
N GLU A 214 18.49 5.15 -2.78
CA GLU A 214 19.43 4.88 -1.70
C GLU A 214 19.14 3.50 -1.12
N GLY A 215 20.18 2.68 -0.91
CA GLY A 215 20.03 1.36 -0.30
C GLY A 215 19.12 0.37 -1.04
N GLY A 216 18.84 0.59 -2.33
CA GLY A 216 17.90 -0.24 -3.10
C GLY A 216 16.43 0.24 -3.02
N TYR A 217 16.19 1.41 -2.44
CA TYR A 217 14.87 2.01 -2.30
C TYR A 217 14.80 3.36 -3.02
N TYR A 218 13.59 3.79 -3.36
CA TYR A 218 13.36 5.13 -3.92
C TYR A 218 13.64 6.22 -2.88
N LYS A 219 14.23 7.35 -3.30
CA LYS A 219 14.27 8.53 -2.45
C LYS A 219 12.92 9.25 -2.40
N ALA A 220 12.64 9.88 -1.28
CA ALA A 220 11.42 10.66 -1.09
C ALA A 220 11.57 12.08 -1.67
N TYR A 221 10.44 12.70 -2.03
CA TYR A 221 10.34 14.11 -2.38
C TYR A 221 11.27 14.58 -3.51
N ILE A 222 11.50 13.71 -4.47
CA ILE A 222 12.15 14.01 -5.74
C ILE A 222 11.31 13.44 -6.86
N ASP A 223 11.41 14.04 -8.06
CA ASP A 223 10.79 13.47 -9.23
C ASP A 223 11.63 12.29 -9.76
N ILE A 224 10.97 11.16 -9.96
CA ILE A 224 11.56 9.92 -10.47
C ILE A 224 10.87 9.56 -11.78
N PRO A 225 11.15 10.31 -12.86
CA PRO A 225 10.37 10.21 -14.08
C PRO A 225 10.54 8.85 -14.74
N TYR A 226 9.50 8.45 -15.45
CA TYR A 226 9.55 7.36 -16.42
C TYR A 226 8.69 7.73 -17.63
N LYS A 227 9.31 7.78 -18.81
CA LYS A 227 8.72 8.34 -20.03
C LYS A 227 8.15 9.75 -19.79
N ASN A 228 6.84 9.95 -20.00
CA ASN A 228 6.15 11.23 -19.88
C ASN A 228 5.44 11.40 -18.52
N HIS A 229 5.75 10.55 -17.54
CA HIS A 229 5.10 10.55 -16.23
C HIS A 229 6.11 10.87 -15.13
N SER A 230 5.70 11.75 -14.23
CA SER A 230 6.42 12.09 -13.00
C SER A 230 5.96 11.17 -11.87
N PHE A 231 6.89 10.67 -11.06
CA PHE A 231 6.62 9.81 -9.90
C PHE A 231 7.32 10.41 -8.68
N VAL A 232 6.54 10.78 -7.67
CA VAL A 232 7.07 11.34 -6.41
C VAL A 232 6.59 10.50 -5.24
N PHE A 233 7.54 10.01 -4.45
CA PHE A 233 7.25 9.19 -3.27
C PHE A 233 7.26 10.04 -1.99
N ALA A 234 6.39 9.69 -1.05
CA ALA A 234 6.34 10.31 0.27
C ALA A 234 7.41 9.70 1.18
N ALA A 235 7.92 10.48 2.14
CA ALA A 235 8.85 9.93 3.13
C ALA A 235 8.14 8.91 4.03
N ASN A 236 8.76 7.73 4.16
CA ASN A 236 8.35 6.69 5.07
C ASN A 236 9.58 5.82 5.39
N SER A 237 10.02 5.81 6.64
CA SER A 237 11.18 5.03 7.10
C SER A 237 10.75 3.75 7.79
N ASP A 238 11.60 2.76 8.01
CA ASP A 238 11.20 1.50 8.70
C ASP A 238 10.57 1.72 10.09
N ASN A 239 10.94 2.80 10.77
CA ASN A 239 10.36 3.20 12.06
C ASN A 239 10.07 4.69 12.05
N THR A 240 9.10 5.13 12.84
CA THR A 240 8.89 6.56 13.10
C THR A 240 10.11 7.15 13.78
N CYS A 241 10.66 8.23 13.24
CA CYS A 241 11.83 8.89 13.81
C CYS A 241 11.77 10.40 13.68
N LEU A 242 12.59 11.07 14.50
CA LEU A 242 12.76 12.52 14.46
C LEU A 242 13.59 12.93 13.24
N ILE A 243 13.32 14.13 12.73
CA ILE A 243 14.07 14.79 11.67
C ILE A 243 14.53 16.16 12.18
N ASP A 244 15.70 16.62 11.74
CA ASP A 244 16.17 17.97 12.07
C ASP A 244 15.15 19.00 11.53
N PRO A 245 14.60 19.88 12.38
CA PRO A 245 13.68 20.94 11.93
C PRO A 245 14.24 21.88 10.86
N LYS A 246 15.56 21.91 10.65
CA LYS A 246 16.21 22.66 9.56
C LYS A 246 15.98 22.06 8.18
N ASP A 247 15.79 20.75 8.10
CA ASP A 247 15.58 20.03 6.84
C ASP A 247 14.12 20.07 6.40
N TYR A 248 13.21 20.43 7.33
CA TYR A 248 11.79 20.57 7.06
C TYR A 248 11.48 21.76 6.15
N LYS A 249 10.61 21.54 5.16
CA LYS A 249 10.03 22.58 4.30
C LYS A 249 8.52 22.40 4.24
N ASP A 250 7.80 23.52 4.21
CA ASP A 250 6.33 23.50 4.09
C ASP A 250 5.86 23.12 2.68
N ASP A 251 6.66 23.45 1.65
CA ASP A 251 6.33 23.22 0.24
C ASP A 251 7.59 22.94 -0.60
N LEU A 252 7.40 22.26 -1.74
CA LEU A 252 8.38 22.00 -2.79
C LEU A 252 7.84 22.48 -4.14
N PRO A 253 8.06 23.76 -4.50
CA PRO A 253 7.48 24.34 -5.72
C PRO A 253 8.06 23.73 -7.02
N ASN A 254 9.15 22.97 -6.93
CA ASN A 254 9.80 22.33 -8.06
C ASN A 254 9.16 20.99 -8.47
N LEU A 255 8.20 20.48 -7.70
CA LEU A 255 7.52 19.22 -7.98
C LEU A 255 6.09 19.48 -8.46
N SER A 256 5.66 18.75 -9.48
CA SER A 256 4.29 18.87 -10.02
C SER A 256 3.22 18.43 -9.01
N TYR A 257 3.58 17.47 -8.15
CA TYR A 257 2.77 17.00 -7.04
C TYR A 257 3.65 16.27 -6.02
N TYR A 258 3.18 16.13 -4.78
CA TYR A 258 3.77 15.27 -3.76
C TYR A 258 2.73 15.01 -2.66
N LEU A 259 3.00 14.08 -1.74
CA LEU A 259 2.17 13.87 -0.54
C LEU A 259 2.99 14.30 0.69
N PRO A 260 2.64 15.40 1.38
CA PRO A 260 3.36 15.82 2.58
C PRO A 260 3.10 14.83 3.72
N SER A 261 4.12 14.09 4.13
CA SER A 261 4.06 13.11 5.21
C SER A 261 4.88 13.49 6.45
N VAL A 262 5.83 14.43 6.33
CA VAL A 262 6.65 14.86 7.47
C VAL A 262 5.84 15.78 8.35
N VAL A 263 5.77 15.46 9.63
CA VAL A 263 5.05 16.22 10.64
C VAL A 263 5.98 17.23 11.27
N ARG A 264 5.49 18.46 11.47
CA ARG A 264 6.13 19.45 12.34
C ARG A 264 5.15 19.87 13.44
N CYS A 265 5.58 19.72 14.68
CA CYS A 265 4.85 20.20 15.85
C CYS A 265 5.56 21.43 16.41
N GLN A 266 4.79 22.47 16.78
CA GLN A 266 5.27 23.68 17.44
C GLN A 266 4.39 23.98 18.64
N ALA A 267 4.99 24.35 19.78
CA ALA A 267 4.23 24.73 20.96
C ALA A 267 4.97 25.77 21.83
N ILE A 268 4.21 26.54 22.60
CA ILE A 268 4.72 27.52 23.55
C ILE A 268 4.53 26.99 24.97
N GLN A 269 5.62 26.87 25.71
CA GLN A 269 5.61 26.50 27.12
C GLN A 269 5.73 27.76 27.98
N GLN A 270 4.87 27.85 28.99
CA GLN A 270 4.92 28.89 30.00
C GLN A 270 5.55 28.33 31.28
N MET A 271 6.64 28.96 31.72
CA MET A 271 7.43 28.54 32.87
C MET A 271 7.36 29.59 33.97
N GLU A 272 7.04 29.16 35.20
CA GLU A 272 7.12 29.99 36.39
C GLU A 272 8.42 29.71 37.16
N PHE A 273 9.26 30.73 37.31
CA PHE A 273 10.45 30.69 38.15
C PHE A 273 10.21 31.45 39.45
N SER A 274 10.68 30.89 40.56
CA SER A 274 10.79 31.64 41.82
C SER A 274 12.08 32.46 41.81
N GLY A 275 11.97 33.78 41.71
CA GLY A 275 13.08 34.72 41.75
C GLY A 275 13.70 34.85 43.15
N LEU A 276 14.88 35.46 43.22
CA LEU A 276 15.51 35.88 44.48
C LEU A 276 14.63 36.94 45.16
N GLY A 277 13.82 36.52 46.12
CA GLY A 277 12.85 37.37 46.84
C GLY A 277 11.41 36.84 46.87
N GLY A 278 11.12 35.70 46.24
CA GLY A 278 9.78 35.09 46.23
C GLY A 278 8.83 35.61 45.15
N ASN A 279 9.28 36.55 44.31
CA ASN A 279 8.54 36.98 43.13
C ASN A 279 8.51 35.86 42.09
N LYS A 280 7.33 35.61 41.53
CA LYS A 280 7.15 34.68 40.40
C LYS A 280 7.44 35.40 39.09
N GLU A 281 8.47 34.97 38.37
CA GLU A 281 8.71 35.41 37.00
C GLU A 281 8.16 34.37 36.03
N THR A 282 7.46 34.84 35.00
CA THR A 282 6.91 33.97 33.95
C THR A 282 7.72 34.15 32.68
N THR A 283 8.21 33.07 32.09
CA THR A 283 8.89 33.09 30.79
C THR A 283 8.17 32.17 29.82
N GLN A 284 8.04 32.61 28.58
CA GLN A 284 7.52 31.80 27.48
C GLN A 284 8.67 31.30 26.63
N MET A 285 8.64 30.03 26.28
CA MET A 285 9.63 29.41 25.42
C MET A 285 8.93 28.67 24.29
N SER A 286 9.45 28.78 23.07
CA SER A 286 8.91 28.12 21.88
C SER A 286 9.82 26.96 21.50
N ALA A 287 9.24 25.81 21.19
CA ALA A 287 9.96 24.68 20.66
C ALA A 287 9.24 24.09 19.45
N ALA A 288 10.02 23.50 18.56
CA ALA A 288 9.54 22.82 17.39
C ALA A 288 10.32 21.51 17.20
N ALA A 289 9.61 20.46 16.81
CA ALA A 289 10.21 19.19 16.41
C ALA A 289 9.54 18.68 15.14
N CYS A 290 10.28 17.93 14.34
CA CYS A 290 9.78 17.27 13.15
C CYS A 290 9.94 15.76 13.26
N ALA A 291 9.02 15.01 12.68
CA ALA A 291 9.06 13.56 12.65
C ALA A 291 8.51 13.03 11.32
N GLN A 292 9.07 11.92 10.83
CA GLN A 292 8.51 11.17 9.71
C GLN A 292 7.76 9.93 10.19
N PRO A 293 6.70 9.53 9.48
CA PRO A 293 5.98 8.29 9.75
C PRO A 293 6.89 7.08 9.51
N GLY A 294 6.55 5.98 10.20
CA GLY A 294 7.21 4.70 10.04
C GLY A 294 6.42 3.76 9.15
N ALA A 295 7.09 2.88 8.42
CA ALA A 295 6.49 1.88 7.57
C ALA A 295 6.00 0.75 8.47
N ALA A 296 4.72 0.43 8.40
CA ALA A 296 4.26 -0.81 9.02
C ALA A 296 4.98 -2.00 8.36
N PRO A 297 5.32 -3.05 9.12
CA PRO A 297 5.92 -4.25 8.53
C PRO A 297 5.02 -4.78 7.42
N GLN A 298 5.55 -4.88 6.20
CA GLN A 298 4.79 -5.39 5.07
C GLN A 298 4.36 -6.83 5.38
N LEU A 299 3.06 -7.06 5.56
CA LEU A 299 2.55 -8.41 5.66
C LEU A 299 2.59 -9.02 4.27
N ASP A 300 3.35 -10.10 4.12
CA ASP A 300 3.41 -10.83 2.87
C ASP A 300 2.07 -11.55 2.63
N LEU A 301 1.30 -11.02 1.67
CA LEU A 301 0.03 -11.58 1.27
C LEU A 301 0.20 -12.39 -0.01
N PRO A 302 -0.38 -13.60 -0.08
CA PRO A 302 -0.48 -14.35 -1.31
C PRO A 302 -1.07 -13.49 -2.45
N LYS A 303 -0.31 -13.40 -3.54
CA LYS A 303 -0.69 -12.59 -4.71
C LYS A 303 -1.75 -13.26 -5.58
N GLY A 304 -1.93 -14.56 -5.41
CA GLY A 304 -2.73 -15.41 -6.29
C GLY A 304 -1.92 -15.87 -7.50
N SER A 305 -2.34 -16.98 -8.08
CA SER A 305 -1.69 -17.57 -9.25
C SER A 305 -2.37 -17.13 -10.53
N LEU A 306 -1.61 -17.00 -11.62
CA LEU A 306 -2.18 -17.11 -12.97
C LEU A 306 -2.19 -18.59 -13.33
N ALA A 307 -3.38 -19.14 -13.56
CA ALA A 307 -3.59 -20.52 -13.89
C ALA A 307 -3.81 -20.70 -15.40
N VAL A 308 -3.07 -21.63 -16.01
CA VAL A 308 -3.38 -22.16 -17.35
C VAL A 308 -3.87 -23.58 -17.21
N THR A 309 -5.17 -23.78 -17.39
CA THR A 309 -5.86 -25.03 -17.07
C THR A 309 -6.21 -25.83 -18.31
N PHE A 310 -5.90 -27.13 -18.27
CA PHE A 310 -6.08 -28.09 -19.34
C PHE A 310 -6.93 -29.28 -18.84
N PRO A 311 -8.27 -29.16 -18.82
CA PRO A 311 -9.18 -30.21 -18.35
C PRO A 311 -9.12 -31.51 -19.17
N SER A 312 -8.66 -31.46 -20.41
CA SER A 312 -8.57 -32.62 -21.32
C SER A 312 -7.12 -33.08 -21.55
N GLY A 313 -6.17 -32.61 -20.74
CA GLY A 313 -4.73 -32.80 -20.96
C GLY A 313 -4.11 -31.72 -21.83
N ALA A 314 -2.78 -31.74 -21.92
CA ALA A 314 -1.98 -30.68 -22.52
C ALA A 314 -2.32 -30.41 -23.99
N VAL A 315 -2.30 -29.14 -24.38
CA VAL A 315 -2.52 -28.69 -25.75
C VAL A 315 -1.17 -28.58 -26.48
N PRO A 316 -0.87 -29.42 -27.49
CA PRO A 316 0.51 -29.54 -28.03
C PRO A 316 1.11 -28.25 -28.60
N ASP A 317 0.27 -27.34 -29.11
CA ASP A 317 0.71 -26.08 -29.73
C ASP A 317 0.97 -24.96 -28.72
N LEU A 318 0.63 -25.19 -27.44
CA LEU A 318 0.74 -24.21 -26.36
C LEU A 318 1.73 -24.75 -25.33
N SER A 319 3.02 -24.56 -25.61
CA SER A 319 4.10 -25.11 -24.78
C SER A 319 4.60 -24.17 -23.69
N THR A 320 4.27 -22.87 -23.73
CA THR A 320 4.67 -21.87 -22.73
C THR A 320 3.53 -20.87 -22.51
N LEU A 321 3.56 -20.14 -21.38
CA LEU A 321 2.60 -19.05 -21.15
C LEU A 321 2.75 -17.94 -22.20
N LEU A 322 3.96 -17.66 -22.65
CA LEU A 322 4.20 -16.71 -23.73
C LEU A 322 3.49 -17.13 -25.03
N MET A 323 3.46 -18.43 -25.34
CA MET A 323 2.73 -18.95 -26.50
C MET A 323 1.21 -18.85 -26.31
N VAL A 324 0.69 -19.12 -25.11
CA VAL A 324 -0.74 -18.90 -24.79
C VAL A 324 -1.12 -17.46 -25.08
N LEU A 325 -0.36 -16.52 -24.53
CA LEU A 325 -0.60 -15.09 -24.66
C LEU A 325 -0.45 -14.60 -26.11
N ASN A 326 0.56 -15.06 -26.86
CA ASN A 326 0.88 -14.54 -28.21
C ASN A 326 0.32 -15.36 -29.38
N ASN A 327 -0.46 -16.42 -29.13
CA ASN A 327 -0.98 -17.24 -30.21
C ASN A 327 -1.92 -16.42 -31.11
N GLU A 328 -1.58 -16.29 -32.40
CA GLU A 328 -2.32 -15.42 -33.32
C GLU A 328 -3.80 -15.84 -33.48
N SER A 329 -4.10 -17.14 -33.46
CA SER A 329 -5.46 -17.64 -33.62
C SER A 329 -6.32 -17.33 -32.39
N ILE A 330 -5.73 -17.38 -31.20
CA ILE A 330 -6.40 -16.99 -29.95
C ILE A 330 -6.52 -15.47 -29.88
N ALA A 331 -5.43 -14.76 -30.10
CA ALA A 331 -5.36 -13.31 -29.92
C ALA A 331 -6.31 -12.55 -30.84
N LYS A 332 -6.48 -13.00 -32.09
CA LYS A 332 -7.40 -12.41 -33.08
C LYS A 332 -8.83 -12.96 -33.00
N SER A 333 -9.08 -13.99 -32.20
CA SER A 333 -10.42 -14.53 -32.00
C SER A 333 -11.32 -13.42 -31.43
N PRO A 334 -12.51 -13.16 -32.01
CA PRO A 334 -13.46 -12.26 -31.38
C PRO A 334 -13.90 -12.88 -30.05
N THR A 335 -14.21 -12.07 -29.05
CA THR A 335 -14.83 -12.61 -27.82
C THR A 335 -16.32 -12.82 -28.05
N ASP A 336 -16.86 -14.01 -27.76
CA ASP A 336 -18.31 -14.29 -27.88
C ASP A 336 -19.09 -13.47 -26.84
N ARG A 337 -18.65 -13.57 -25.59
CA ARG A 337 -19.24 -12.85 -24.46
C ARG A 337 -18.18 -12.50 -23.44
N THR A 338 -18.27 -11.28 -22.91
CA THR A 338 -17.60 -10.84 -21.69
C THR A 338 -18.69 -10.48 -20.70
N VAL A 339 -18.70 -11.14 -19.54
CA VAL A 339 -19.82 -11.07 -18.61
C VAL A 339 -19.35 -11.02 -17.16
N SER A 340 -20.19 -10.42 -16.32
CA SER A 340 -20.03 -10.35 -14.87
C SER A 340 -21.41 -10.53 -14.21
N PRO A 341 -21.51 -11.17 -13.04
CA PRO A 341 -22.76 -11.22 -12.29
C PRO A 341 -23.18 -9.80 -11.86
N LYS A 342 -24.48 -9.49 -11.88
CA LYS A 342 -24.96 -8.17 -11.40
C LYS A 342 -24.73 -7.92 -9.92
N THR A 343 -24.77 -8.99 -9.13
CA THR A 343 -24.63 -8.96 -7.67
C THR A 343 -24.11 -10.30 -7.19
N GLY A 344 -23.24 -10.30 -6.20
CA GLY A 344 -22.72 -11.54 -5.60
C GLY A 344 -22.11 -12.55 -6.58
N ASP A 345 -22.13 -13.83 -6.23
CA ASP A 345 -21.51 -14.90 -7.01
C ASP A 345 -22.43 -15.47 -8.11
N TYR A 346 -21.83 -15.75 -9.28
CA TYR A 346 -22.43 -16.66 -10.26
C TYR A 346 -22.03 -18.09 -9.89
N THR A 347 -22.89 -18.98 -9.46
CA THR A 347 -24.35 -18.93 -9.37
C THR A 347 -24.77 -18.75 -7.90
N PRO A 348 -25.96 -18.23 -7.56
CA PRO A 348 -27.20 -18.21 -8.34
C PRO A 348 -27.44 -16.96 -9.21
N THR A 349 -26.62 -15.92 -9.09
CA THR A 349 -26.92 -14.65 -9.78
C THR A 349 -26.69 -14.77 -11.28
N ALA A 350 -27.61 -14.24 -12.09
CA ALA A 350 -27.45 -14.21 -13.54
C ALA A 350 -26.28 -13.31 -13.99
N LEU A 351 -25.63 -13.72 -15.08
CA LEU A 351 -24.59 -12.96 -15.75
C LEU A 351 -25.20 -11.83 -16.58
N ASP A 352 -24.51 -10.69 -16.62
CA ASP A 352 -24.81 -9.57 -17.51
C ASP A 352 -23.56 -9.20 -18.33
N ARG A 353 -23.76 -8.50 -19.45
CA ARG A 353 -22.67 -8.00 -20.28
C ARG A 353 -21.75 -7.10 -19.46
N PHE A 354 -20.45 -7.30 -19.63
CA PHE A 354 -19.40 -6.56 -18.97
C PHE A 354 -18.44 -6.01 -20.00
N SER A 355 -18.10 -4.72 -19.89
CA SER A 355 -17.11 -4.08 -20.75
C SER A 355 -15.98 -3.52 -19.86
N PRO A 356 -14.77 -4.08 -19.94
CA PRO A 356 -13.62 -3.53 -19.21
C PRO A 356 -13.31 -2.11 -19.68
N ARG A 357 -12.96 -1.21 -18.75
CA ARG A 357 -12.83 0.24 -19.02
C ARG A 357 -11.93 0.61 -20.21
N VAL A 358 -10.80 -0.08 -20.37
CA VAL A 358 -9.82 0.24 -21.42
C VAL A 358 -10.17 -0.38 -22.77
N LEU A 359 -10.98 -1.43 -22.80
CA LEU A 359 -11.23 -2.25 -23.99
C LEU A 359 -12.59 -1.98 -24.64
N ASN A 360 -13.12 -0.75 -24.53
CA ASN A 360 -14.48 -0.29 -24.88
C ASN A 360 -15.08 -0.83 -26.21
N PHE A 361 -15.35 -2.13 -26.28
CA PHE A 361 -15.83 -2.91 -27.40
C PHE A 361 -16.72 -4.03 -26.86
N ASP A 362 -17.87 -4.25 -27.49
CA ASP A 362 -18.79 -5.32 -27.10
C ASP A 362 -18.19 -6.72 -27.33
N HIS A 363 -17.27 -6.83 -28.29
CA HIS A 363 -16.58 -8.06 -28.69
C HIS A 363 -15.08 -7.77 -28.89
N ALA A 364 -14.39 -7.31 -27.85
CA ALA A 364 -12.95 -7.08 -27.91
C ALA A 364 -12.22 -8.35 -28.41
N PRO A 365 -11.12 -8.22 -29.18
CA PRO A 365 -10.25 -9.35 -29.49
C PRO A 365 -9.84 -10.08 -28.21
N PHE A 366 -9.95 -11.40 -28.20
CA PHE A 366 -9.75 -12.21 -27.00
C PHE A 366 -8.33 -12.03 -26.42
N GLY A 367 -7.34 -11.82 -27.28
CA GLY A 367 -5.96 -11.52 -26.85
C GLY A 367 -5.85 -10.24 -26.01
N GLN A 368 -6.69 -9.22 -26.25
CA GLN A 368 -6.70 -8.02 -25.41
C GLN A 368 -7.23 -8.30 -24.01
N LEU A 369 -8.22 -9.18 -23.88
CA LEU A 369 -8.72 -9.64 -22.58
C LEU A 369 -7.67 -10.48 -21.84
N GLU A 370 -6.93 -11.35 -22.56
CA GLU A 370 -5.81 -12.09 -21.97
C GLU A 370 -4.73 -11.14 -21.44
N ARG A 371 -4.41 -10.06 -22.17
CA ARG A 371 -3.47 -9.04 -21.71
C ARG A 371 -3.98 -8.27 -20.51
N LEU A 372 -5.26 -7.94 -20.48
CA LEU A 372 -5.88 -7.31 -19.32
C LEU A 372 -5.74 -8.20 -18.08
N ALA A 373 -6.16 -9.46 -18.15
CA ALA A 373 -6.07 -10.36 -17.01
C ALA A 373 -4.62 -10.59 -16.58
N PHE A 374 -3.70 -10.78 -17.54
CA PHE A 374 -2.27 -10.89 -17.25
C PHE A 374 -1.71 -9.64 -16.55
N TYR A 375 -2.10 -8.45 -17.01
CA TYR A 375 -1.76 -7.18 -16.37
C TYR A 375 -2.30 -7.11 -14.94
N ASP A 376 -3.55 -7.48 -14.71
CA ASP A 376 -4.18 -7.45 -13.38
C ASP A 376 -3.47 -8.39 -12.38
N TRP A 377 -3.00 -9.55 -12.84
CA TRP A 377 -2.17 -10.45 -12.04
C TRP A 377 -0.81 -9.84 -11.65
N ILE A 378 -0.15 -9.17 -12.60
CA ILE A 378 1.12 -8.46 -12.36
C ILE A 378 0.89 -7.31 -11.37
N ARG A 379 -0.07 -6.42 -11.65
CA ARG A 379 -0.42 -5.27 -10.81
C ARG A 379 -0.72 -5.69 -9.37
N ARG A 380 -1.43 -6.80 -9.19
CA ARG A 380 -1.71 -7.33 -7.85
C ARG A 380 -0.44 -7.76 -7.11
N SER A 381 0.56 -8.25 -7.83
CA SER A 381 1.83 -8.71 -7.25
C SER A 381 2.64 -7.55 -6.66
N GLY A 382 2.50 -6.34 -7.22
CA GLY A 382 3.04 -5.09 -6.68
C GLY A 382 4.53 -4.90 -6.94
N VAL A 383 5.17 -4.04 -6.15
CA VAL A 383 6.57 -3.60 -6.34
C VAL A 383 7.65 -4.68 -6.25
N ALA A 384 7.32 -5.86 -5.71
CA ALA A 384 8.31 -6.90 -5.40
C ALA A 384 8.71 -7.75 -6.61
N ILE A 385 8.03 -7.64 -7.76
CA ILE A 385 8.27 -8.54 -8.90
C ILE A 385 9.70 -8.44 -9.40
N ASN A 386 10.35 -9.59 -9.52
CA ASN A 386 11.60 -9.69 -10.25
C ASN A 386 11.30 -9.84 -11.74
N ILE A 387 11.64 -8.83 -12.52
CA ILE A 387 11.33 -8.70 -13.95
C ILE A 387 11.99 -9.84 -14.75
N ASP A 388 13.26 -10.16 -14.49
CA ASP A 388 13.94 -11.28 -15.16
C ASP A 388 13.23 -12.60 -14.87
N SER A 389 12.87 -12.84 -13.61
CA SER A 389 12.15 -14.04 -13.20
C SER A 389 10.78 -14.13 -13.86
N LEU A 390 10.05 -13.01 -13.99
CA LEU A 390 8.79 -12.94 -14.72
C LEU A 390 8.98 -13.38 -16.18
N PHE A 391 9.91 -12.77 -16.92
CA PHE A 391 10.17 -13.12 -18.32
C PHE A 391 10.64 -14.57 -18.51
N GLN A 392 11.48 -15.08 -17.60
CA GLN A 392 11.85 -16.49 -17.58
C GLN A 392 10.62 -17.37 -17.32
N GLY A 393 9.75 -16.97 -16.39
CA GLY A 393 8.48 -17.61 -16.08
C GLY A 393 7.59 -17.74 -17.32
N LEU A 394 7.45 -16.68 -18.12
CA LEU A 394 6.66 -16.71 -19.37
C LEU A 394 7.13 -17.77 -20.36
N ASN A 395 8.44 -18.07 -20.35
CA ASN A 395 9.06 -19.05 -21.23
C ASN A 395 9.20 -20.46 -20.60
N LYS A 396 8.77 -20.66 -19.35
CA LYS A 396 8.83 -21.98 -18.73
C LYS A 396 7.91 -22.95 -19.49
N PRO A 397 8.38 -24.18 -19.79
CA PRO A 397 7.55 -25.20 -20.42
C PRO A 397 6.34 -25.53 -19.55
N LEU A 398 5.15 -25.51 -20.16
CA LEU A 398 3.94 -26.06 -19.57
C LEU A 398 4.02 -27.58 -19.48
N SER A 399 3.27 -28.16 -18.56
CA SER A 399 3.13 -29.60 -18.41
C SER A 399 2.61 -30.24 -19.70
N SER A 400 3.18 -31.39 -20.07
CA SER A 400 2.76 -32.23 -21.20
C SER A 400 1.89 -33.41 -20.78
N GLN A 401 1.35 -33.38 -19.55
CA GLN A 401 0.49 -34.45 -19.04
C GLN A 401 -0.79 -34.60 -19.87
N SER A 402 -1.19 -35.85 -20.11
CA SER A 402 -2.46 -36.18 -20.78
C SER A 402 -3.67 -36.18 -19.83
N THR A 403 -3.44 -36.04 -18.53
CA THR A 403 -4.48 -35.96 -17.50
C THR A 403 -4.92 -34.51 -17.25
N PRO A 404 -6.13 -34.28 -16.71
CA PRO A 404 -6.58 -32.95 -16.34
C PRO A 404 -5.62 -32.28 -15.34
N HIS A 405 -5.14 -31.07 -15.63
CA HIS A 405 -4.20 -30.36 -14.76
C HIS A 405 -4.24 -28.84 -14.99
N SER A 406 -3.63 -28.09 -14.08
CA SER A 406 -3.44 -26.64 -14.14
C SER A 406 -1.98 -26.27 -13.92
N ASN A 407 -1.46 -25.40 -14.78
CA ASN A 407 -0.13 -24.80 -14.69
C ASN A 407 -0.26 -23.46 -13.93
N LEU A 408 0.18 -23.44 -12.68
CA LEU A 408 0.05 -22.30 -11.77
C LEU A 408 1.34 -21.47 -11.77
N PHE A 409 1.28 -20.28 -12.35
CA PHE A 409 2.32 -19.26 -12.25
C PHE A 409 2.10 -18.45 -10.98
N THR A 410 3.08 -18.47 -10.08
CA THR A 410 3.01 -17.77 -8.79
C THR A 410 4.23 -16.88 -8.61
N ILE A 411 4.02 -15.70 -8.03
CA ILE A 411 5.10 -14.80 -7.61
C ILE A 411 5.27 -14.98 -6.10
N ASP A 412 6.46 -15.41 -5.70
CA ASP A 412 6.77 -15.63 -4.29
C ASP A 412 7.14 -14.31 -3.57
N LYS A 413 7.45 -14.43 -2.28
CA LYS A 413 7.80 -13.29 -1.40
C LYS A 413 9.03 -12.52 -1.88
N SER A 414 9.93 -13.19 -2.60
CA SER A 414 11.15 -12.60 -3.15
C SER A 414 10.95 -12.03 -4.55
N GLY A 415 9.71 -12.07 -5.06
CA GLY A 415 9.39 -11.59 -6.40
C GLY A 415 9.63 -12.60 -7.51
N LEU A 416 10.04 -13.83 -7.19
CA LEU A 416 10.40 -14.82 -8.20
C LEU A 416 9.14 -15.51 -8.75
N THR A 417 9.08 -15.65 -10.07
CA THR A 417 8.00 -16.35 -10.75
C THR A 417 8.32 -17.85 -10.81
N THR A 418 7.50 -18.63 -10.11
CA THR A 418 7.58 -20.10 -10.09
C THR A 418 6.39 -20.71 -10.83
N LEU A 419 6.61 -21.89 -11.41
CA LEU A 419 5.58 -22.67 -12.08
C LEU A 419 5.35 -23.94 -11.25
N GLN A 420 4.11 -24.19 -10.88
CA GLN A 420 3.68 -25.41 -10.20
C GLN A 420 2.59 -26.09 -11.01
N ILE A 421 2.57 -27.41 -11.01
CA ILE A 421 1.52 -28.20 -11.64
C ILE A 421 0.57 -28.67 -10.54
N LEU A 422 -0.72 -28.52 -10.77
CA LEU A 422 -1.78 -28.98 -9.88
C LEU A 422 -2.75 -29.86 -10.66
N ASP A 423 -2.99 -31.08 -10.20
CA ASP A 423 -4.07 -31.91 -10.74
C ASP A 423 -5.41 -31.25 -10.39
N VAL A 424 -6.31 -31.17 -11.38
CA VAL A 424 -7.64 -30.57 -11.22
C VAL A 424 -8.70 -31.57 -11.66
N ASP A 425 -9.93 -31.42 -11.18
CA ASP A 425 -11.05 -32.12 -11.81
C ASP A 425 -11.35 -31.47 -13.17
N ALA A 426 -11.64 -32.30 -14.18
CA ALA A 426 -11.99 -31.81 -15.51
C ALA A 426 -13.29 -30.98 -15.48
N ASP A 427 -14.19 -31.29 -14.55
CA ASP A 427 -15.49 -30.65 -14.43
C ASP A 427 -15.47 -29.41 -13.53
N ASP A 428 -14.54 -29.32 -12.57
CA ASP A 428 -14.48 -28.24 -11.59
C ASP A 428 -14.34 -26.87 -12.26
N THR A 429 -15.26 -25.96 -11.96
CA THR A 429 -15.28 -24.60 -12.51
C THR A 429 -15.36 -23.59 -11.38
N LEU A 430 -14.49 -22.58 -11.40
CA LEU A 430 -14.51 -21.49 -10.41
C LEU A 430 -15.64 -20.51 -10.73
N CYS A 431 -16.41 -20.09 -9.72
CA CYS A 431 -17.35 -18.99 -9.90
C CYS A 431 -16.64 -17.64 -10.07
N VAL A 432 -17.31 -16.72 -10.75
CA VAL A 432 -16.97 -15.29 -10.77
C VAL A 432 -17.98 -14.52 -9.92
N SER A 433 -17.51 -13.54 -9.17
CA SER A 433 -18.36 -12.58 -8.42
C SER A 433 -18.67 -11.35 -9.27
N HIS A 434 -19.70 -10.60 -8.88
CA HIS A 434 -19.95 -9.23 -9.33
C HIS A 434 -18.65 -8.40 -9.39
N ASN A 435 -18.47 -7.63 -10.47
CA ASN A 435 -17.27 -6.86 -10.81
C ASN A 435 -15.95 -7.65 -10.98
N GLN A 436 -15.99 -8.97 -10.85
CA GLN A 436 -15.06 -9.88 -11.50
C GLN A 436 -15.67 -10.32 -12.83
N TRP A 437 -14.89 -10.80 -13.76
CA TRP A 437 -15.41 -11.07 -15.10
C TRP A 437 -14.94 -12.40 -15.66
N TYR A 438 -15.77 -12.88 -16.59
CA TYR A 438 -15.58 -14.10 -17.36
C TYR A 438 -15.72 -13.79 -18.84
N ALA A 439 -14.88 -14.39 -19.67
CA ALA A 439 -14.95 -14.26 -21.11
C ALA A 439 -14.78 -15.61 -21.83
N VAL A 440 -15.35 -15.70 -23.03
CA VAL A 440 -15.25 -16.87 -23.92
C VAL A 440 -14.77 -16.46 -25.30
N SER A 441 -13.78 -17.17 -25.84
CA SER A 441 -13.38 -17.02 -27.23
C SER A 441 -14.52 -17.37 -28.17
N GLY A 442 -14.83 -16.52 -29.14
CA GLY A 442 -15.89 -16.75 -30.13
C GLY A 442 -15.51 -17.70 -31.26
N GLN A 443 -14.21 -17.92 -31.47
CA GLN A 443 -13.71 -18.99 -32.32
C GLN A 443 -12.89 -19.98 -31.50
N ALA A 444 -13.16 -21.27 -31.70
CA ALA A 444 -12.39 -22.34 -31.07
C ALA A 444 -10.96 -22.35 -31.61
N PHE A 445 -10.00 -22.49 -30.70
CA PHE A 445 -8.61 -22.70 -31.03
C PHE A 445 -8.42 -24.09 -31.67
N LYS A 446 -7.86 -24.14 -32.87
CA LYS A 446 -7.60 -25.39 -33.58
C LYS A 446 -6.15 -25.81 -33.42
N ALA A 447 -5.93 -26.88 -32.66
CA ALA A 447 -4.59 -27.43 -32.49
C ALA A 447 -4.11 -28.21 -33.73
N SER A 448 -2.81 -28.44 -33.83
CA SER A 448 -2.14 -29.25 -34.86
C SER A 448 -2.65 -30.69 -34.91
N THR A 449 -3.15 -31.20 -33.78
CA THR A 449 -3.84 -32.50 -33.67
C THR A 449 -5.23 -32.52 -34.30
N LYS A 450 -5.70 -31.39 -34.82
CA LYS A 450 -7.07 -31.15 -35.35
C LYS A 450 -8.16 -31.13 -34.28
N LEU A 451 -7.81 -31.23 -33.01
CA LEU A 451 -8.73 -30.99 -31.90
C LEU A 451 -9.06 -29.50 -31.82
N LEU A 452 -10.30 -29.20 -31.42
CA LEU A 452 -10.80 -27.84 -31.22
C LEU A 452 -10.96 -27.58 -29.74
N TYR A 453 -10.58 -26.39 -29.29
CA TYR A 453 -10.66 -25.98 -27.89
C TYR A 453 -11.41 -24.66 -27.76
N ASP A 454 -12.41 -24.64 -26.88
CA ASP A 454 -12.98 -23.39 -26.40
C ASP A 454 -12.05 -22.80 -25.34
N VAL A 455 -11.77 -21.50 -25.42
CA VAL A 455 -10.89 -20.80 -24.48
C VAL A 455 -11.75 -19.94 -23.55
N TYR A 456 -11.57 -20.14 -22.26
CA TYR A 456 -12.24 -19.40 -21.20
C TYR A 456 -11.22 -18.57 -20.43
N LEU A 457 -11.64 -17.39 -20.02
CA LEU A 457 -10.84 -16.48 -19.22
C LEU A 457 -11.65 -16.00 -18.02
N ARG A 458 -11.07 -16.09 -16.82
CA ARG A 458 -11.62 -15.51 -15.59
C ARG A 458 -10.58 -14.60 -14.97
N ASP A 459 -11.04 -13.45 -14.51
CA ASP A 459 -10.22 -12.52 -13.75
C ASP A 459 -10.94 -12.13 -12.46
N PHE A 460 -10.37 -12.56 -11.35
CA PHE A 460 -10.91 -12.36 -10.01
C PHE A 460 -10.35 -11.09 -9.35
N VAL A 461 -9.35 -10.45 -9.96
CA VAL A 461 -8.57 -9.37 -9.38
C VAL A 461 -8.60 -8.08 -10.22
N TYR A 462 -9.56 -7.99 -11.14
CA TYR A 462 -9.76 -6.88 -12.08
C TYR A 462 -9.77 -5.49 -11.43
N GLN A 463 -10.49 -5.30 -10.33
CA GLN A 463 -10.50 -4.04 -9.57
C GLN A 463 -10.38 -4.35 -8.08
N PRO A 464 -9.53 -3.65 -7.32
CA PRO A 464 -9.44 -3.83 -5.88
C PRO A 464 -10.54 -3.08 -5.13
N GLY A 465 -10.73 -3.44 -3.87
CA GLY A 465 -11.50 -2.64 -2.92
C GLY A 465 -12.98 -3.01 -2.87
N LYS A 466 -13.65 -2.49 -1.84
CA LYS A 466 -15.04 -2.85 -1.51
C LYS A 466 -16.07 -2.38 -2.55
N THR A 467 -15.88 -1.18 -3.10
CA THR A 467 -16.87 -0.57 -4.00
C THR A 467 -16.84 -1.22 -5.38
N LYS A 468 -15.64 -1.40 -5.95
CA LYS A 468 -15.46 -1.83 -7.34
C LYS A 468 -14.86 -3.22 -7.50
N GLY A 469 -14.26 -3.80 -6.47
CA GLY A 469 -13.77 -5.17 -6.50
C GLY A 469 -14.82 -6.24 -6.24
N GLY A 470 -16.10 -5.85 -6.14
CA GLY A 470 -17.18 -6.82 -6.05
C GLY A 470 -17.36 -7.43 -4.68
N GLN A 471 -18.03 -8.59 -4.63
CA GLN A 471 -18.33 -9.27 -3.37
C GLN A 471 -17.06 -9.65 -2.59
N HIS A 472 -15.99 -9.99 -3.30
CA HIS A 472 -14.72 -10.40 -2.71
C HIS A 472 -13.66 -9.29 -2.63
N GLY A 473 -13.99 -8.09 -3.13
CA GLY A 473 -13.10 -6.93 -3.09
C GLY A 473 -11.85 -7.02 -3.98
N GLY A 474 -11.92 -7.79 -5.08
CA GLY A 474 -10.80 -7.96 -6.02
C GLY A 474 -9.70 -8.87 -5.49
N GLU A 475 -10.05 -9.79 -4.60
CA GLU A 475 -9.12 -10.74 -4.00
C GLU A 475 -9.14 -12.09 -4.76
N PRO A 476 -7.99 -12.78 -4.88
CA PRO A 476 -7.87 -14.10 -5.45
C PRO A 476 -8.82 -15.08 -4.79
N LEU A 477 -9.14 -16.15 -5.48
CA LEU A 477 -10.09 -17.14 -5.00
C LEU A 477 -9.40 -18.47 -4.72
N PRO A 478 -9.79 -19.18 -3.64
CA PRO A 478 -9.08 -20.39 -3.25
C PRO A 478 -9.33 -21.50 -4.28
N ILE A 479 -8.28 -22.28 -4.56
CA ILE A 479 -8.43 -23.52 -5.33
C ILE A 479 -8.78 -24.61 -4.31
N VAL A 480 -10.06 -24.83 -4.05
CA VAL A 480 -10.50 -25.93 -3.17
C VAL A 480 -11.11 -27.03 -4.04
N PRO A 481 -10.42 -28.17 -4.23
CA PRO A 481 -11.01 -29.32 -4.91
C PRO A 481 -12.24 -29.82 -4.14
N GLY A 482 -13.36 -30.04 -4.83
CA GLY A 482 -14.53 -30.76 -4.28
C GLY A 482 -15.40 -29.99 -3.27
N SER A 483 -15.31 -28.66 -3.17
CA SER A 483 -16.19 -27.87 -2.28
C SER A 483 -17.49 -27.40 -2.94
N GLY A 484 -17.67 -27.62 -4.24
CA GLY A 484 -18.90 -27.30 -4.95
C GLY A 484 -20.02 -28.28 -4.57
N LYS A 485 -21.11 -27.79 -3.97
CA LYS A 485 -22.38 -28.53 -4.00
C LYS A 485 -23.03 -28.23 -5.35
N PRO A 486 -23.36 -29.24 -6.17
CA PRO A 486 -24.07 -29.01 -7.42
C PRO A 486 -25.38 -28.29 -7.14
N MET A 487 -25.52 -27.07 -7.68
CA MET A 487 -26.75 -26.31 -7.54
C MET A 487 -27.82 -26.82 -8.50
N ALA A 488 -29.00 -27.09 -7.95
CA ALA A 488 -30.15 -27.58 -8.71
C ALA A 488 -30.75 -26.42 -9.53
N SER A 489 -30.45 -26.43 -10.83
CA SER A 489 -30.97 -25.55 -11.87
C SER A 489 -30.44 -24.12 -11.87
N LEU A 490 -30.03 -23.66 -13.06
CA LEU A 490 -29.73 -22.26 -13.31
C LEU A 490 -30.17 -21.80 -14.69
N ALA A 491 -30.57 -20.54 -14.71
CA ALA A 491 -30.76 -19.75 -15.90
C ALA A 491 -29.45 -19.72 -16.70
N THR A 492 -29.54 -20.26 -17.92
CA THR A 492 -28.58 -20.20 -19.03
C THR A 492 -27.59 -19.02 -18.94
N GLY A 493 -26.28 -19.28 -18.93
CA GLY A 493 -25.28 -18.20 -18.91
C GLY A 493 -23.87 -18.61 -19.32
N LEU A 494 -23.29 -19.63 -18.66
CA LEU A 494 -22.01 -20.22 -19.05
C LEU A 494 -22.23 -21.44 -19.95
N ASP A 495 -21.35 -21.64 -20.93
CA ASP A 495 -21.32 -22.86 -21.75
C ASP A 495 -20.67 -24.04 -20.99
N GLU A 496 -20.56 -23.92 -19.66
CA GLU A 496 -20.00 -24.89 -18.72
C GLU A 496 -21.10 -25.48 -17.83
N ASN A 497 -20.83 -26.64 -17.23
CA ASN A 497 -21.80 -27.30 -16.37
C ASN A 497 -22.04 -26.48 -15.09
N ALA A 498 -23.20 -25.84 -14.98
CA ALA A 498 -23.54 -25.05 -13.79
C ALA A 498 -23.51 -25.86 -12.49
N THR A 499 -23.67 -27.19 -12.55
CA THR A 499 -23.60 -28.05 -11.37
C THR A 499 -22.16 -28.29 -10.89
N SER A 500 -21.14 -27.92 -11.65
CA SER A 500 -19.73 -28.01 -11.24
C SER A 500 -19.12 -26.66 -10.86
N VAL A 501 -19.95 -25.61 -10.78
CA VAL A 501 -19.53 -24.30 -10.31
C VAL A 501 -19.39 -24.33 -8.78
N ILE A 502 -18.18 -24.08 -8.30
CA ILE A 502 -17.87 -23.98 -6.87
C ILE A 502 -18.40 -22.64 -6.35
N SER A 503 -19.07 -22.63 -5.19
CA SER A 503 -19.49 -21.40 -4.49
C SER A 503 -18.47 -20.98 -3.44
N PHE A 504 -18.24 -19.69 -3.24
CA PHE A 504 -17.37 -19.22 -2.17
C PHE A 504 -18.09 -19.02 -0.84
N ALA A 505 -17.40 -19.37 0.25
CA ALA A 505 -17.92 -19.14 1.59
C ALA A 505 -17.94 -17.65 1.91
N HIS A 506 -18.98 -17.19 2.61
CA HIS A 506 -18.97 -15.88 3.24
C HIS A 506 -18.13 -15.93 4.53
N GLY A 507 -17.48 -14.82 4.87
CA GLY A 507 -16.75 -14.69 6.11
C GLY A 507 -17.68 -14.79 7.33
N PRO A 508 -17.15 -15.16 8.51
CA PRO A 508 -17.93 -15.41 9.73
C PRO A 508 -18.60 -14.15 10.33
N GLY A 509 -18.51 -12.99 9.68
CA GLY A 509 -18.85 -11.69 10.25
C GLY A 509 -17.78 -11.24 11.25
N GLY A 510 -17.21 -10.05 11.07
CA GLY A 510 -16.21 -9.48 12.01
C GLY A 510 -14.74 -9.55 11.58
N GLY A 511 -14.43 -9.55 10.27
CA GLY A 511 -13.06 -9.31 9.81
C GLY A 511 -12.11 -10.49 9.96
N ALA A 512 -12.58 -11.70 9.68
CA ALA A 512 -11.68 -12.83 9.58
C ALA A 512 -10.70 -12.65 8.40
N LYS A 513 -9.51 -13.22 8.53
CA LYS A 513 -8.61 -13.41 7.39
C LYS A 513 -9.27 -14.35 6.38
N ARG A 514 -9.28 -13.95 5.12
CA ARG A 514 -9.70 -14.81 4.02
C ARG A 514 -8.78 -16.04 3.95
N PRO A 515 -9.32 -17.27 3.81
CA PRO A 515 -8.51 -18.50 3.76
C PRO A 515 -7.39 -18.47 2.69
N ILE A 516 -7.61 -17.74 1.60
CA ILE A 516 -6.63 -17.55 0.51
C ILE A 516 -5.29 -17.00 1.00
N TYR A 517 -5.26 -16.28 2.13
CA TYR A 517 -4.02 -15.74 2.68
C TYR A 517 -3.12 -16.81 3.30
N SER A 518 -3.63 -18.04 3.39
CA SER A 518 -2.92 -19.22 3.92
C SER A 518 -2.94 -20.41 2.97
N GLN A 519 -3.61 -20.30 1.82
CA GLN A 519 -3.84 -21.41 0.88
C GLN A 519 -3.50 -20.99 -0.55
N LYS A 520 -3.35 -21.97 -1.45
CA LYS A 520 -3.20 -21.69 -2.88
C LYS A 520 -4.48 -21.04 -3.41
N SER A 521 -4.30 -19.99 -4.20
CA SER A 521 -5.39 -19.22 -4.78
C SER A 521 -5.08 -18.85 -6.22
N VAL A 522 -6.13 -18.52 -6.98
CA VAL A 522 -6.08 -18.09 -8.38
C VAL A 522 -6.54 -16.64 -8.44
N ALA A 523 -5.72 -15.82 -9.07
CA ALA A 523 -6.07 -14.46 -9.43
C ALA A 523 -6.73 -14.43 -10.82
N VAL A 524 -6.20 -15.22 -11.75
CA VAL A 524 -6.63 -15.31 -13.15
C VAL A 524 -6.58 -16.75 -13.62
N GLU A 525 -7.59 -17.20 -14.37
CA GLU A 525 -7.63 -18.53 -14.99
C GLU A 525 -7.82 -18.40 -16.50
N ILE A 526 -6.92 -19.02 -17.28
CA ILE A 526 -7.06 -19.28 -18.71
C ILE A 526 -7.31 -20.79 -18.87
N ARG A 527 -8.49 -21.20 -19.33
CA ARG A 527 -8.87 -22.61 -19.41
C ARG A 527 -9.17 -23.02 -20.85
N PHE A 528 -8.58 -24.14 -21.28
CA PHE A 528 -8.75 -24.70 -22.62
C PHE A 528 -9.55 -26.00 -22.56
N ARG A 529 -10.83 -25.95 -22.92
CA ARG A 529 -11.69 -27.13 -22.93
C ARG A 529 -11.81 -27.69 -24.33
N GLN A 530 -11.56 -28.99 -24.51
CA GLN A 530 -11.81 -29.64 -25.78
C GLN A 530 -13.31 -29.61 -26.11
N ARG A 531 -13.65 -29.22 -27.34
CA ARG A 531 -15.03 -29.10 -27.84
C ARG A 531 -15.65 -30.43 -28.25
#